data_AF-A0A699ZK03-F1
#
_entry.id   AF-A0A699ZK03-F1
#
_cell.length_a   1.000
_cell.length_b   1.000
_cell.length_c   1.000
_cell.angle_alpha   90.00
_cell.angle_beta   90.00
_cell.angle_gamma   90.00
#
_symmetry.space_group_name_H-M   'P 1'
#
loop_
_entity.id
_entity.type
_entity.pdbx_description
1 polymer ?
#
loop_
_entity_poly.entity_id
_entity_poly.type
_entity_poly.pdbx_seq_one_letter_code
_entity_poly.pdbx_strand_id
1 'polypeptide(L)' 'MDEAMRLHDDCVRRLLRTHSGYESANEGDSFIMAFHSVRDAVAFSMALQLDLMDLPWPAQ' A
#
# COMPACT_ATOMS: atom_id res chain seq x y z
N MET A 1 -17.49 2.90 2.82
CA MET A 1 -16.25 2.96 3.62
C MET A 1 -15.46 1.67 3.47
N ASP A 2 -16.09 0.51 3.68
CA ASP A 2 -15.46 -0.82 3.53
C ASP A 2 -14.85 -1.06 2.15
N GLU A 3 -15.51 -0.63 1.08
CA GLU A 3 -14.97 -0.78 -0.28
C GLU A 3 -13.70 0.06 -0.51
N ALA A 4 -13.68 1.32 -0.02
CA ALA A 4 -12.48 2.15 -0.10
C ALA A 4 -11.33 1.54 0.72
N MET A 5 -11.62 1.02 1.92
CA MET A 5 -10.60 0.35 2.73
C MET A 5 -10.04 -0.89 2.03
N ARG A 6 -10.90 -1.70 1.41
CA ARG A 6 -10.47 -2.86 0.63
C ARG A 6 -9.59 -2.47 -0.57
N LEU A 7 -9.96 -1.42 -1.31
CA LEU A 7 -9.16 -0.92 -2.43
C LEU A 7 -7.79 -0.41 -1.99
N HIS A 8 -7.75 0.32 -0.87
CA HIS A 8 -6.51 0.77 -0.22
C HIS A 8 -5.62 -0.42 0.13
N ASP A 9 -6.15 -1.37 0.89
CA ASP A 9 -5.42 -2.55 1.39
C ASP A 9 -4.88 -3.42 0.25
N ASP A 10 -5.70 -3.66 -0.77
CA ASP A 10 -5.31 -4.45 -1.93
C ASP A 10 -4.19 -3.75 -2.71
N CYS A 11 -4.24 -2.42 -2.83
CA CYS A 11 -3.20 -1.62 -3.46
C CYS A 11 -1.87 -1.70 -2.69
N VAL A 12 -1.93 -1.47 -1.37
CA VAL A 12 -0.76 -1.57 -0.47
C VAL A 12 -0.11 -2.95 -0.60
N ARG A 13 -0.88 -4.03 -0.43
CA ARG A 13 -0.35 -5.40 -0.46
C ARG A 13 0.19 -5.80 -1.83
N ARG A 14 -0.44 -5.34 -2.92
CA ARG A 14 0.06 -5.57 -4.29
C ARG A 14 1.41 -4.91 -4.51
N LEU A 15 1.55 -3.63 -4.14
CA LEU A 15 2.81 -2.91 -4.28
C LEU A 15 3.88 -3.46 -3.35
N LEU A 16 3.51 -3.87 -2.14
CA LEU A 16 4.45 -4.44 -1.18
C LEU A 16 5.14 -5.69 -1.74
N ARG A 17 4.39 -6.58 -2.39
CA ARG A 17 4.96 -7.75 -3.10
C ARG A 17 5.85 -7.35 -4.27
N THR A 18 5.47 -6.31 -5.02
CA THR A 18 6.21 -5.81 -6.18
C THR A 18 7.59 -5.26 -5.78
N HIS A 19 7.66 -4.62 -4.62
CA HIS A 19 8.88 -4.03 -4.06
C HIS A 19 9.60 -4.95 -3.04
N SER A 20 9.29 -6.25 -3.05
CA SER A 20 9.92 -7.24 -2.15
C SER A 20 9.91 -6.84 -0.67
N GLY A 21 8.84 -6.17 -0.25
CA GLY A 21 8.60 -5.81 1.14
C GLY A 21 7.80 -6.86 1.89
N TYR A 22 7.85 -6.78 3.21
CA TYR A 22 7.20 -7.68 4.15
C TYR A 22 6.21 -6.90 5.03
N GLU A 23 4.98 -7.40 5.15
CA GLU A 23 3.97 -6.85 6.06
C GLU A 23 4.18 -7.46 7.44
N SER A 24 4.56 -6.64 8.43
CA SER A 24 4.77 -7.08 9.80
C SER A 24 3.49 -7.02 10.62
N ALA A 25 2.70 -5.97 10.45
CA ALA A 25 1.44 -5.78 11.15
C ALA A 25 0.53 -4.83 10.36
N ASN A 26 -0.77 -4.98 10.58
CA ASN A 26 -1.81 -4.07 10.12
C ASN A 26 -2.71 -3.73 11.33
N GLU A 27 -2.90 -2.44 11.58
CA GLU A 27 -3.77 -1.92 12.64
C GLU A 27 -4.75 -0.93 12.02
N GLY A 28 -5.91 -1.43 11.60
CA GLY A 28 -6.93 -0.62 10.92
C GLY A 28 -6.48 -0.23 9.52
N ASP A 29 -6.24 1.06 9.29
CA ASP A 29 -5.74 1.60 8.02
C ASP A 29 -4.22 1.72 7.96
N SER A 30 -3.54 1.39 9.07
CA SER A 30 -2.10 1.57 9.23
C SER A 30 -1.34 0.27 8.99
N PHE A 31 -0.25 0.36 8.23
CA PHE A 31 0.61 -0.78 7.89
C PHE A 31 2.02 -0.59 8.45
N ILE A 32 2.54 -1.60 9.15
CA ILE A 32 3.94 -1.69 9.54
C ILE A 32 4.62 -2.65 8.57
N MET A 33 5.58 -2.13 7.79
CA MET A 33 6.23 -2.85 6.70
C MET A 33 7.74 -2.78 6.81
N ALA A 34 8.43 -3.84 6.40
CA ALA A 34 9.87 -3.94 6.34
C ALA A 34 10.34 -4.15 4.90
N PHE A 35 11.47 -3.55 4.54
CA PHE A 35 12.08 -3.66 3.21
C PHE A 35 13.54 -4.03 3.34
N HIS A 36 14.06 -4.76 2.36
CA HIS A 36 15.46 -5.21 2.34
C HIS A 36 16.44 -4.04 2.11
N SER A 37 16.00 -2.95 1.49
CA SER A 37 16.80 -1.75 1.28
C SER A 37 15.96 -0.46 1.38
N VAL A 38 16.62 0.65 1.69
CA VAL A 38 15.98 1.98 1.70
C VAL A 38 15.46 2.36 0.30
N ARG A 39 16.15 1.91 -0.75
CA ARG A 39 15.73 2.16 -2.14
C ARG A 39 14.35 1.55 -2.42
N ASP A 40 14.12 0.32 -1.97
CA ASP A 40 12.85 -0.38 -2.20
C ASP A 40 11.72 0.26 -1.41
N ALA A 41 11.99 0.66 -0.16
CA ALA A 41 11.02 1.38 0.66
C ALA A 41 10.58 2.70 0.01
N VAL A 42 11.53 3.52 -0.46
CA VAL A 42 11.22 4.80 -1.11
C VAL A 42 10.50 4.60 -2.44
N ALA A 43 10.91 3.62 -3.24
CA ALA A 43 10.24 3.28 -4.49
C ALA A 43 8.80 2.82 -4.25
N PHE A 44 8.56 1.98 -3.24
CA PHE A 44 7.24 1.57 -2.80
C PHE A 44 6.39 2.77 -2.37
N SER A 45 6.93 3.66 -1.54
CA SER A 45 6.18 4.83 -1.06
C SER A 45 5.73 5.73 -2.21
N MET A 46 6.61 5.98 -3.18
CA MET A 46 6.27 6.80 -4.35
C MET A 46 5.23 6.12 -5.24
N ALA A 47 5.40 4.83 -5.54
CA ALA A 47 4.43 4.07 -6.33
C ALA A 47 3.06 4.01 -5.64
N LEU A 48 3.03 3.84 -4.32
CA LEU A 48 1.80 3.81 -3.54
C LEU A 48 1.03 5.12 -3.66
N GLN A 49 1.70 6.27 -3.52
CA GLN A 49 1.03 7.57 -3.65
C GLN A 49 0.47 7.79 -5.07
N LEU A 50 1.18 7.35 -6.10
CA LEU A 50 0.70 7.44 -7.48
C LEU A 50 -0.52 6.54 -7.71
N ASP A 51 -0.41 5.26 -7.36
CA ASP A 51 -1.50 4.30 -7.56
C ASP A 51 -2.75 4.68 -6.77
N LEU A 52 -2.60 5.20 -5.54
CA LEU A 52 -3.74 5.66 -4.73
C LEU A 52 -4.49 6.83 -5.38
N MET A 53 -3.84 7.69 -6.17
CA MET A 53 -4.53 8.76 -6.90
C MET A 53 -5.40 8.23 -8.04
N ASP A 54 -4.96 7.15 -8.68
CA ASP A 54 -5.60 6.58 -9.86
C ASP A 54 -6.62 5.47 -9.54
N LEU A 55 -6.72 5.04 -8.27
CA LEU A 55 -7.70 4.04 -7.85
C LEU A 55 -9.14 4.52 -8.11
N PRO A 56 -10.04 3.62 -8.52
CA PRO A 56 -11.45 3.93 -8.76
C PRO A 56 -12.21 4.02 -7.44
N TRP A 57 -11.94 5.08 -6.67
CA TRP A 57 -12.58 5.28 -5.37
C TRP A 57 -14.11 5.33 -5.50
N PRO A 58 -14.85 4.65 -4.60
CA PRO A 58 -16.30 4.73 -4.61
C PRO A 58 -16.76 6.16 -4.28
N ALA A 59 -17.84 6.60 -4.92
CA ALA A 59 -18.56 7.79 -4.49
C ALA A 59 -19.11 7.57 -3.07
N GLN A 60 -19.20 8.65 -2.28
CA GLN A 60 -19.71 8.62 -0.91
C GLN A 60 -21.16 8.11 -0.82
#